data_AF-A0A2N2ZU78-F1
#
_entry.id   AF-A0A2N2ZU78-F1
#
_cell.length_a   1.000
_cell.length_b   1.000
_cell.length_c   1.000
_cell.angle_alpha   90.00
_cell.angle_beta   90.00
_cell.angle_gamma   90.00
#
_symmetry.space_group_name_H-M   'P 1'
#
loop_
_entity.id
_entity.type
_entity.pdbx_description
1 polymer ?
#
loop_
_entity_poly.entity_id
_entity_poly.type
_entity_poly.pdbx_seq_one_letter_code
_entity_poly.pdbx_strand_id
1 'polypeptide(L)'
;MLKIILFALFSQFSLSFYCQSDTSFIKPRNLSFNDFMANYSINDTSAAVIELFFDKKGNNAYTEMAFLPITTALFLISPTIGLGLSVISVPFFIHGTFVLLKYNKKKLKRILVDYKTDNYLPKNIRKKANKIIYYYSLQDDY
;
A
#
# COMPACT_ATOMS: atom_id res chain seq x y z
N MET A 1 -21.61 7.01 -41.20
CA MET A 1 -21.21 5.59 -41.05
C MET A 1 -19.87 5.43 -40.31
N LEU A 2 -18.78 6.10 -40.73
CA LEU A 2 -17.46 6.03 -40.07
C LEU A 2 -17.48 6.32 -38.55
N LYS A 3 -18.25 7.33 -38.10
CA LYS A 3 -18.39 7.69 -36.68
C LYS A 3 -19.01 6.60 -35.80
N ILE A 4 -19.94 5.81 -36.37
CA ILE A 4 -20.62 4.72 -35.65
C ILE A 4 -19.68 3.52 -35.51
N ILE A 5 -18.88 3.25 -36.54
CA ILE A 5 -17.86 2.19 -36.53
C ILE A 5 -16.76 2.51 -35.50
N LEU A 6 -16.33 3.78 -35.42
CA LEU A 6 -15.33 4.20 -34.44
C LEU A 6 -15.82 4.05 -32.99
N PHE A 7 -17.10 4.36 -32.75
CA PHE A 7 -17.73 4.20 -31.43
C PHE A 7 -17.85 2.73 -31.03
N ALA A 8 -18.21 1.84 -31.98
CA ALA A 8 -18.28 0.40 -31.74
C ALA A 8 -16.91 -0.24 -31.45
N LEU A 9 -15.85 0.21 -32.14
CA LEU A 9 -14.48 -0.22 -31.86
C LEU A 9 -14.02 0.19 -30.45
N PHE A 10 -14.36 1.41 -30.03
CA PHE A 10 -14.03 1.91 -28.70
C PHE A 10 -14.76 1.16 -27.58
N SER A 11 -16.02 0.77 -27.79
CA SER A 11 -16.77 -0.01 -26.81
C SER A 11 -16.21 -1.43 -26.67
N GLN A 12 -15.85 -2.07 -27.78
CA GLN A 12 -15.24 -3.41 -27.75
C GLN A 12 -13.85 -3.41 -27.12
N PHE A 13 -13.04 -2.38 -27.36
CA PHE A 13 -11.75 -2.22 -26.69
C PHE A 13 -11.89 -2.08 -25.17
N SER A 14 -12.92 -1.34 -24.72
CA SER A 14 -13.20 -1.15 -23.29
C SER A 14 -13.60 -2.47 -22.59
N LEU A 15 -14.34 -3.35 -23.25
CA LEU A 15 -14.74 -4.66 -22.72
C LEU A 15 -13.54 -5.60 -22.50
N SER A 16 -12.46 -5.47 -23.28
CA SER A 16 -11.27 -6.31 -23.14
C SER A 16 -10.52 -6.09 -21.81
N PHE A 17 -10.65 -4.91 -21.20
CA PHE A 17 -10.08 -4.60 -19.88
C PHE A 17 -10.85 -5.23 -18.70
N TYR A 18 -12.11 -5.63 -18.91
CA TYR A 18 -12.96 -6.20 -17.86
C TYR A 18 -12.96 -7.74 -17.83
N CYS A 19 -12.09 -8.40 -18.60
CA CYS A 19 -11.94 -9.85 -18.54
C CYS A 19 -11.32 -10.26 -17.18
N GLN A 20 -12.18 -10.53 -16.21
CA GLN A 20 -11.83 -10.99 -14.89
C GLN A 20 -11.40 -12.46 -15.00
N SER A 21 -10.09 -12.71 -14.92
CA SER A 21 -9.58 -14.06 -14.77
C SER A 21 -9.98 -14.60 -13.39
N ASP A 22 -10.88 -15.58 -13.38
CA ASP A 22 -11.20 -16.39 -12.22
C ASP A 22 -9.97 -17.23 -11.85
N THR A 23 -9.12 -16.65 -11.03
CA THR A 23 -8.11 -17.40 -10.27
C THR A 23 -8.67 -17.59 -8.88
N SER A 24 -8.95 -18.85 -8.51
CA SER A 24 -9.30 -19.31 -7.15
C SER A 24 -8.27 -18.92 -6.08
N PHE A 25 -7.14 -18.32 -6.49
CA PHE A 25 -6.19 -17.64 -5.61
C PHE A 25 -6.50 -16.15 -5.54
N ILE A 26 -6.97 -15.71 -4.36
CA ILE A 26 -7.13 -14.28 -4.07
C ILE A 26 -5.78 -13.59 -4.24
N LYS A 27 -5.75 -12.60 -5.14
CA LYS A 27 -4.53 -11.81 -5.41
C LYS A 27 -4.08 -11.14 -4.09
N PRO A 28 -2.77 -11.15 -3.77
CA PRO A 28 -2.28 -10.56 -2.51
C PRO A 28 -2.66 -9.10 -2.29
N ARG A 29 -2.96 -8.36 -3.36
CA ARG A 29 -3.45 -6.98 -3.32
C ARG A 29 -4.77 -6.85 -2.56
N ASN A 30 -5.64 -7.85 -2.67
CA ASN A 30 -7.01 -7.83 -2.15
C ASN A 30 -7.10 -8.37 -0.72
N LEU A 31 -6.07 -9.08 -0.24
CA LEU A 31 -6.03 -9.60 1.13
C LEU A 31 -6.01 -8.45 2.15
N SER A 32 -6.91 -8.50 3.12
CA SER A 32 -6.99 -7.59 4.26
C SER A 32 -5.89 -7.88 5.30
N PHE A 33 -5.76 -7.00 6.29
CA PHE A 33 -4.86 -7.25 7.43
C PHE A 33 -5.20 -8.57 8.13
N ASN A 34 -6.49 -8.79 8.40
CA ASN A 34 -6.99 -10.01 9.04
C ASN A 34 -6.66 -11.25 8.22
N ASP A 35 -6.80 -11.19 6.88
CA ASP A 35 -6.43 -12.32 6.02
C ASP A 35 -4.93 -12.62 6.09
N PHE A 36 -4.09 -11.60 6.19
CA PHE A 36 -2.65 -11.80 6.35
C PHE A 36 -2.31 -12.38 7.72
N MET A 37 -2.93 -11.89 8.78
CA MET A 37 -2.75 -12.40 10.14
C MET A 37 -3.16 -13.87 10.22
N ALA A 38 -4.34 -14.23 9.73
CA ALA A 38 -4.87 -15.58 9.80
C ALA A 38 -4.05 -16.60 8.98
N ASN A 39 -3.56 -16.21 7.80
CA ASN A 39 -2.93 -17.16 6.87
C ASN A 39 -1.39 -17.16 6.90
N TYR A 40 -0.76 -16.09 7.39
CA TYR A 40 0.68 -15.88 7.29
C TYR A 40 1.37 -15.48 8.60
N SER A 41 0.64 -15.23 9.69
CA SER A 41 1.23 -15.01 11.01
C SER A 41 1.49 -16.35 11.70
N ILE A 42 2.76 -16.71 11.84
CA ILE A 42 3.23 -17.95 12.49
C ILE A 42 3.72 -17.68 13.91
N ASN A 43 4.21 -16.45 14.16
CA ASN A 43 4.73 -15.98 15.44
C ASN A 43 4.66 -14.45 15.52
N ASP A 44 5.03 -13.90 16.68
CA ASP A 44 5.02 -12.44 16.94
C ASP A 44 5.90 -11.65 15.98
N THR A 45 6.97 -12.25 15.47
CA THR A 45 7.84 -11.62 14.48
C THR A 45 7.11 -11.44 13.14
N SER A 46 6.43 -12.49 12.66
CA SER A 46 5.64 -12.40 11.43
C SER A 46 4.43 -11.47 11.57
N ALA A 47 3.79 -11.44 12.76
CA ALA A 47 2.74 -10.48 13.10
C ALA A 47 3.25 -9.04 13.01
N ALA A 48 4.39 -8.74 13.67
CA ALA A 48 5.01 -7.42 13.63
C ALA A 48 5.44 -7.00 12.22
N VAL A 49 5.82 -7.95 11.35
CA VAL A 49 6.11 -7.66 9.93
C VAL A 49 4.85 -7.33 9.15
N ILE A 50 3.74 -8.04 9.38
CA ILE A 50 2.44 -7.72 8.76
C ILE A 50 2.01 -6.32 9.18
N GLU A 51 2.03 -6.03 10.47
CA GLU A 51 1.69 -4.73 11.03
C GLU A 51 2.57 -3.62 10.46
N LEU A 52 3.90 -3.79 10.41
CA LEU A 52 4.82 -2.83 9.82
C LEU A 52 4.43 -2.45 8.38
N PHE A 53 4.05 -3.44 7.56
CA PHE A 53 3.69 -3.19 6.16
C PHE A 53 2.33 -2.48 6.05
N PHE A 54 1.35 -2.84 6.88
CA PHE A 54 0.04 -2.22 6.88
C PHE A 54 0.05 -0.82 7.49
N ASP A 55 0.81 -0.57 8.56
CA ASP A 55 1.00 0.77 9.16
C ASP A 55 1.66 1.73 8.16
N LYS A 56 2.79 1.31 7.55
CA LYS A 56 3.51 2.15 6.57
C LYS A 56 2.64 2.50 5.38
N LYS A 57 1.69 1.63 5.01
CA LYS A 57 0.77 1.86 3.90
C LYS A 57 -0.43 2.71 4.32
N GLY A 58 -1.09 2.31 5.41
CA GLY A 58 -2.34 2.87 5.93
C GLY A 58 -2.15 4.28 6.48
N ASN A 59 -1.26 4.41 7.46
CA ASN A 59 -1.12 5.63 8.25
C ASN A 59 -0.18 6.64 7.61
N ASN A 60 0.89 6.18 6.95
CA ASN A 60 1.88 7.10 6.37
C ASN A 60 1.53 7.41 4.90
N ALA A 61 1.54 6.41 4.02
CA ALA A 61 1.49 6.67 2.59
C ALA A 61 0.18 7.31 2.10
N TYR A 62 -0.99 6.80 2.53
CA TYR A 62 -2.26 7.37 2.10
C TYR A 62 -2.48 8.79 2.63
N THR A 63 -2.08 9.04 3.89
CA THR A 63 -2.16 10.36 4.51
C THR A 63 -1.27 11.36 3.77
N GLU A 64 -0.02 11.01 3.47
CA GLU A 64 0.91 11.85 2.72
C GLU A 64 0.39 12.14 1.29
N MET A 65 -0.22 11.16 0.64
CA MET A 65 -0.78 11.32 -0.71
C MET A 65 -2.07 12.15 -0.73
N ALA A 66 -2.84 12.19 0.37
CA ALA A 66 -4.06 12.99 0.45
C ALA A 66 -3.80 14.50 0.42
N PHE A 67 -2.58 14.95 0.74
CA PHE A 67 -2.23 16.38 0.70
C PHE A 67 -2.32 16.98 -0.70
N LEU A 68 -1.97 16.24 -1.76
CA LEU A 68 -1.97 16.79 -3.12
C LEU A 68 -3.36 17.21 -3.59
N PRO A 69 -4.41 16.36 -3.56
CA PRO A 69 -5.76 16.76 -3.95
C PRO A 69 -6.33 17.87 -3.05
N ILE A 70 -6.00 17.87 -1.74
CA ILE A 70 -6.38 18.95 -0.83
C ILE A 70 -5.75 20.28 -1.28
N THR A 71 -4.45 20.29 -1.56
CA THR A 71 -3.76 21.47 -2.08
C THR A 71 -4.30 21.92 -3.42
N THR A 72 -4.65 20.99 -4.32
CA THR A 72 -5.28 21.33 -5.61
C THR A 72 -6.63 22.01 -5.42
N ALA A 73 -7.47 21.53 -4.49
CA ALA A 73 -8.72 22.18 -4.15
C ALA A 73 -8.51 23.60 -3.59
N LEU A 74 -7.51 23.77 -2.72
CA LEU A 74 -7.15 25.08 -2.16
C LEU A 74 -6.59 26.05 -3.21
N PHE A 75 -5.84 25.56 -4.19
CA PHE A 75 -5.34 26.37 -5.30
C PHE A 75 -6.47 26.99 -6.14
N LEU A 76 -7.58 26.26 -6.30
CA LEU A 76 -8.77 26.78 -7.01
C LEU A 76 -9.47 27.91 -6.24
N ILE A 77 -9.39 27.91 -4.91
CA ILE A 77 -10.01 28.93 -4.03
C ILE A 77 -9.06 30.12 -3.84
N SER A 78 -7.78 29.86 -3.59
CA SER A 78 -6.74 30.84 -3.34
C SER A 78 -5.43 30.40 -3.99
N PRO A 79 -5.10 30.93 -5.18
CA PRO A 79 -3.90 30.54 -5.92
C PRO A 79 -2.59 30.77 -5.15
N THR A 80 -2.49 31.85 -4.36
CA THR A 80 -1.30 32.17 -3.58
C THR A 80 -1.03 31.15 -2.47
N ILE A 81 -2.07 30.75 -1.74
CA ILE A 81 -1.95 29.71 -0.69
C ILE A 81 -1.67 28.34 -1.34
N GLY A 82 -2.37 28.03 -2.44
CA GLY A 82 -2.19 26.78 -3.17
C GLY A 82 -0.77 26.59 -3.73
N LEU A 83 -0.15 27.64 -4.27
CA LEU A 83 1.24 27.58 -4.72
C LEU A 83 2.21 27.30 -3.57
N GLY A 84 2.04 27.98 -2.42
CA GLY A 84 2.88 27.74 -1.24
C GLY A 84 2.77 26.30 -0.73
N LEU A 85 1.55 25.76 -0.64
CA LEU A 85 1.31 24.39 -0.22
C LEU A 85 1.80 23.35 -1.24
N SER A 86 1.82 23.68 -2.53
CA SER A 86 2.23 22.75 -3.60
C SER A 86 3.69 22.30 -3.46
N VAL A 87 4.55 23.21 -2.99
CA VAL A 87 5.98 22.95 -2.73
C VAL A 87 6.16 21.85 -1.68
N ILE A 88 5.21 21.73 -0.74
CA ILE A 88 5.23 20.71 0.32
C ILE A 88 4.46 19.47 -0.12
N SER A 89 3.28 19.62 -0.72
CA SER A 89 2.42 18.49 -1.03
C SER A 89 2.99 17.56 -2.12
N VAL A 90 3.74 18.09 -3.08
CA VAL A 90 4.33 17.28 -4.16
C VAL A 90 5.40 16.31 -3.64
N PRO A 91 6.43 16.73 -2.88
CA PRO A 91 7.39 15.81 -2.27
C PRO A 91 6.73 14.74 -1.39
N PHE A 92 5.73 15.13 -0.58
CA PHE A 92 4.98 14.20 0.26
C PHE A 92 4.22 13.16 -0.56
N PHE A 93 3.57 13.57 -1.66
CA PHE A 93 2.89 12.65 -2.56
C PHE A 93 3.85 11.65 -3.23
N ILE A 94 5.01 12.12 -3.69
CA ILE A 94 6.04 11.27 -4.28
C ILE A 94 6.56 10.28 -3.23
N HIS A 95 6.84 10.74 -2.02
CA HIS A 95 7.27 9.89 -0.91
C HIS A 95 6.22 8.84 -0.56
N GLY A 96 4.95 9.22 -0.38
CA GLY A 96 3.86 8.30 -0.12
C GLY A 96 3.71 7.25 -1.23
N THR A 97 3.81 7.67 -2.49
CA THR A 97 3.80 6.76 -3.66
C THR A 97 4.96 5.76 -3.59
N PHE A 98 6.17 6.23 -3.26
CA PHE A 98 7.33 5.36 -3.07
C PHE A 98 7.13 4.36 -1.92
N VAL A 99 6.53 4.79 -0.80
CA VAL A 99 6.20 3.92 0.33
C VAL A 99 5.20 2.84 -0.08
N LEU A 100 4.15 3.16 -0.86
CA LEU A 100 3.19 2.17 -1.37
C LEU A 100 3.87 1.08 -2.21
N LEU A 101 4.83 1.47 -3.06
CA LEU A 101 5.59 0.52 -3.88
C LEU A 101 6.53 -0.35 -3.02
N LYS A 102 7.24 0.28 -2.07
CA LYS A 102 8.22 -0.38 -1.21
C LYS A 102 7.60 -1.39 -0.24
N TYR A 103 6.41 -1.09 0.28
CA TYR A 103 5.65 -1.91 1.24
C TYR A 103 4.41 -2.55 0.60
N ASN A 104 4.51 -2.97 -0.66
CA ASN A 104 3.39 -3.60 -1.33
C ASN A 104 3.04 -4.99 -0.73
N LYS A 105 1.76 -5.37 -0.81
CA LYS A 105 1.26 -6.65 -0.27
C LYS A 105 1.86 -7.89 -0.97
N LYS A 106 2.29 -7.75 -2.23
CA LYS A 106 2.98 -8.84 -2.97
C LYS A 106 4.32 -9.19 -2.33
N LYS A 107 5.10 -8.17 -1.96
CA LYS A 107 6.39 -8.32 -1.27
C LYS A 107 6.19 -8.79 0.16
N LEU A 108 5.16 -8.31 0.86
CA LEU A 108 4.80 -8.83 2.18
C LEU A 108 4.60 -10.35 2.12
N LYS A 109 3.71 -10.83 1.23
CA LYS A 109 3.48 -12.27 1.05
C LYS A 109 4.77 -13.03 0.78
N ARG A 110 5.62 -12.54 -0.12
CA ARG A 110 6.91 -13.19 -0.42
C ARG A 110 7.77 -13.31 0.85
N ILE A 111 7.98 -12.21 1.56
CA ILE A 111 8.80 -12.21 2.78
C ILE A 111 8.26 -13.17 3.83
N LEU A 112 6.95 -13.26 4.02
CA LEU A 112 6.34 -14.16 5.00
C LEU A 112 6.44 -15.63 4.59
N VAL A 113 6.32 -15.93 3.29
CA VAL A 113 6.50 -17.29 2.76
C VAL A 113 7.96 -17.72 2.85
N ASP A 114 8.90 -16.85 2.48
CA ASP A 114 10.34 -17.11 2.60
C ASP A 114 10.71 -17.30 4.08
N TYR A 115 10.18 -16.46 4.98
CA TYR A 115 10.40 -16.59 6.41
C TYR A 115 9.88 -17.91 6.98
N LYS A 116 8.69 -18.36 6.53
CA LYS A 116 8.14 -19.67 6.93
C LYS A 116 9.04 -20.84 6.52
N THR A 117 9.74 -20.70 5.40
CA THR A 117 10.49 -21.80 4.77
C THR A 117 11.94 -21.82 5.25
N ASP A 118 12.60 -20.66 5.25
CA ASP A 118 14.04 -20.52 5.49
C ASP A 118 14.38 -19.89 6.85
N ASN A 119 13.37 -19.47 7.64
CA ASN A 119 13.53 -18.66 8.86
C ASN A 119 14.34 -17.36 8.65
N TYR A 120 14.51 -16.94 7.40
CA TYR A 120 15.27 -15.77 7.03
C TYR A 120 14.37 -14.54 6.88
N LEU A 121 14.78 -13.44 7.51
CA LEU A 121 14.11 -12.14 7.38
C LEU A 121 15.17 -11.09 7.00
N PRO A 122 14.92 -10.24 5.98
CA PRO A 122 15.87 -9.21 5.60
C PRO A 122 16.22 -8.30 6.80
N LYS A 123 17.51 -8.02 7.00
CA LYS A 123 18.03 -7.26 8.17
C LYS A 123 17.25 -5.97 8.46
N ASN A 124 16.91 -5.21 7.42
CA ASN A 124 16.16 -3.95 7.54
C ASN A 124 14.71 -4.14 8.02
N ILE A 125 14.08 -5.26 7.66
CA ILE A 125 12.73 -5.60 8.10
C ILE A 125 12.79 -6.16 9.53
N ARG A 126 13.75 -7.05 9.81
CA ARG A 126 14.00 -7.58 11.16
C ARG A 126 14.22 -6.48 12.19
N LYS A 127 15.09 -5.50 11.89
CA LYS A 127 15.34 -4.36 12.80
C LYS A 127 14.05 -3.59 13.11
N LYS A 128 13.16 -3.42 12.15
CA LYS A 128 11.89 -2.70 12.32
C LYS A 128 10.86 -3.52 13.07
N ALA A 129 10.73 -4.80 12.75
CA ALA A 129 9.85 -5.73 13.46
C ALA A 129 10.24 -5.84 14.94
N ASN A 130 11.53 -6.03 15.23
CA ASN A 130 12.03 -6.09 16.61
C ASN A 130 11.73 -4.79 17.38
N LYS A 131 11.75 -3.64 16.71
CA LYS A 131 11.38 -2.36 17.34
C LYS A 131 9.91 -2.36 17.76
N ILE A 132 9.02 -2.88 16.92
CA ILE A 132 7.58 -2.99 17.21
C ILE A 132 7.36 -3.95 18.40
N ILE A 133 7.98 -5.14 18.35
CA ILE A 133 7.89 -6.12 19.44
C ILE A 133 8.38 -5.52 20.76
N TYR A 134 9.50 -4.79 20.74
CA TYR A 134 10.03 -4.13 21.93
C TYR A 134 9.09 -3.08 22.53
N TYR A 135 8.39 -2.31 21.69
CA TYR A 135 7.40 -1.36 22.20
C TYR A 135 6.23 -2.05 22.89
N TYR A 136 5.75 -3.17 22.33
CA TYR A 136 4.69 -3.95 22.96
C TYR A 136 5.15 -4.58 24.28
N SER A 137 6.38 -5.12 24.35
CA SER A 137 6.88 -5.68 25.61
C SER A 137 6.98 -4.65 26.74
N LEU A 138 7.28 -3.38 26.43
CA LEU A 138 7.30 -2.32 27.45
C LEU A 138 5.91 -1.94 27.96
N GLN A 139 4.87 -2.21 27.17
CA GLN A 139 3.51 -1.81 27.47
C GLN A 139 2.79 -2.84 28.34
N ASP A 140 3.21 -4.11 28.25
CA ASP A 140 2.70 -5.22 29.07
C ASP A 140 3.33 -5.28 30.49
N ASP A 141 4.37 -4.47 30.75
CA ASP A 141 5.09 -4.39 32.04
C ASP A 141 4.48 -3.37 33.04
N TYR A 142 3.34 -2.76 32.72
CA TYR A 142 2.59 -1.80 33.57
C TYR A 142 1.24 -2.36 34.03
#